data_AF-A0AAU5HPW4-F1
#
_entry.id   AF-A0AAU5HPW4-F1
#
_cell.length_a   1.000
_cell.length_b   1.000
_cell.length_c   1.000
_cell.angle_alpha   90.00
_cell.angle_beta   90.00
_cell.angle_gamma   90.00
#
_symmetry.space_group_name_H-M   'P 1'
#
loop_
_entity.id
_entity.type
_entity.pdbx_description
1 polymer ?
#
loop_
_entity_poly.entity_id
_entity_poly.type
_entity_poly.pdbx_seq_one_letter_code
_entity_poly.pdbx_strand_id
1 'polypeptide(L)'
;MDWNDRLATARPKEFTELFHKAITDDFGAVARLHQMLETASQWCRIHDARSSAAELDTLADRLTDLGEELHLVTEDVGHEIHSRSRRAATAAGLSPAMSVRGTPVGRQSETPASLPPNTVRSESRSR
;
A
#
# COMPACT_ATOMS: atom_id res chain seq x y z
N MET A 1 -1.11 -21.78 4.09
CA MET A 1 -0.35 -20.55 4.39
C MET A 1 -1.13 -19.83 5.45
N ASP A 2 -0.54 -19.61 6.62
CA ASP A 2 -1.21 -18.98 7.75
C ASP A 2 -1.53 -17.50 7.45
N TRP A 3 -2.61 -16.98 8.03
CA TRP A 3 -2.95 -15.56 7.90
C TRP A 3 -1.85 -14.67 8.47
N ASN A 4 -1.21 -15.10 9.56
CA ASN A 4 -0.11 -14.36 10.16
C ASN A 4 1.09 -14.26 9.22
N ASP A 5 1.46 -15.35 8.55
CA ASP A 5 2.55 -15.34 7.55
C ASP A 5 2.26 -14.40 6.38
N ARG A 6 1.00 -14.39 5.91
CA ARG A 6 0.58 -13.51 4.82
C ARG A 6 0.59 -12.04 5.23
N LEU A 7 0.17 -11.72 6.46
CA LEU A 7 0.21 -10.36 6.99
C LEU A 7 1.65 -9.88 7.21
N ALA A 8 2.52 -10.74 7.75
CA ALA A 8 3.92 -10.41 8.00
C ALA A 8 4.71 -10.09 6.72
N THR A 9 4.30 -10.66 5.59
CA THR A 9 4.93 -10.48 4.28
C THR A 9 4.18 -9.52 3.36
N ALA A 10 3.06 -8.94 3.81
CA ALA A 10 2.21 -8.08 3.01
C ALA A 10 2.90 -6.76 2.64
N ARG A 11 2.69 -6.29 1.41
CA ARG A 11 3.08 -4.92 1.05
C ARG A 11 2.15 -3.94 1.77
N PRO A 12 2.60 -2.70 2.06
CA PRO A 12 1.75 -1.71 2.73
C PRO A 12 0.40 -1.49 2.03
N LYS A 13 0.38 -1.52 0.69
CA LYS A 13 -0.86 -1.36 -0.11
C LYS A 13 -1.84 -2.53 0.02
N GLU A 14 -1.37 -3.71 0.43
CA GLU A 14 -2.15 -4.95 0.52
C GLU A 14 -2.53 -5.28 1.97
N PHE A 15 -1.79 -4.72 2.94
CA PHE A 15 -1.93 -5.05 4.36
C PHE A 15 -3.37 -4.84 4.86
N THR A 16 -3.96 -3.68 4.61
CA THR A 16 -5.30 -3.34 5.11
C THR A 16 -6.38 -4.30 4.59
N GLU A 17 -6.34 -4.64 3.30
CA GLU A 17 -7.28 -5.59 2.70
C GLU A 17 -7.09 -7.00 3.27
N LEU A 18 -5.84 -7.45 3.41
CA LEU A 18 -5.53 -8.75 3.99
C LEU A 18 -5.94 -8.84 5.47
N PHE A 19 -5.74 -7.75 6.23
CA PHE A 19 -6.09 -7.69 7.65
C PHE A 19 -7.61 -7.69 7.83
N HIS A 20 -8.33 -6.87 7.06
CA HIS A 20 -9.80 -6.89 7.01
C HIS A 20 -10.32 -8.31 6.71
N LYS A 21 -9.76 -8.95 5.67
CA LYS A 21 -10.16 -10.31 5.27
C LYS A 21 -9.85 -11.38 6.31
N ALA A 22 -8.71 -11.26 7.00
CA ALA A 22 -8.31 -12.23 8.01
C ALA A 22 -9.22 -12.17 9.25
N ILE A 23 -9.71 -10.98 9.61
CA ILE A 23 -10.30 -10.72 10.92
C ILE A 23 -11.81 -10.52 10.85
N THR A 24 -12.29 -9.62 9.98
CA THR A 24 -13.66 -9.07 10.04
C THR A 24 -14.55 -9.45 8.86
N ASP A 25 -14.01 -9.98 7.76
CA ASP A 25 -14.81 -10.49 6.64
C ASP A 25 -15.72 -11.65 7.09
N ASP A 26 -16.71 -12.04 6.29
CA ASP A 26 -17.75 -13.03 6.67
C ASP A 26 -17.16 -14.41 7.06
N PHE A 27 -15.92 -14.67 6.63
CA PHE A 27 -15.12 -15.85 6.98
C PHE A 27 -13.82 -15.48 7.72
N GLY A 28 -13.80 -14.33 8.38
CA GLY A 28 -12.72 -13.87 9.24
C GLY A 28 -12.65 -14.64 10.56
N ALA A 29 -11.58 -14.43 11.31
CA ALA A 29 -11.39 -15.06 12.61
C ALA A 29 -12.51 -14.72 13.60
N VAL A 30 -12.98 -13.46 13.62
CA VAL A 30 -14.03 -13.00 14.54
C VAL A 30 -15.37 -13.63 14.17
N ALA A 31 -15.78 -13.53 12.91
CA ALA A 31 -17.04 -14.12 12.43
C ALA A 31 -17.10 -15.64 12.68
N ARG A 32 -16.01 -16.37 12.41
CA ARG A 32 -15.93 -17.81 12.68
C ARG A 32 -16.03 -18.13 14.17
N LEU A 33 -15.39 -17.34 15.02
CA LEU A 33 -15.44 -17.57 16.46
C LEU A 33 -16.82 -17.25 17.02
N HIS A 34 -17.45 -16.16 16.57
CA HIS A 34 -18.83 -15.81 16.91
C HIS A 34 -19.79 -16.98 16.60
N GLN A 35 -19.76 -17.47 15.36
CA GLN A 35 -20.60 -18.58 14.93
C GLN A 35 -20.37 -19.85 15.77
N MET A 36 -19.11 -20.10 16.16
CA MET A 36 -18.76 -21.24 17.01
C MET A 36 -19.35 -21.11 18.43
N LEU A 37 -19.30 -19.91 19.01
CA LEU A 37 -19.89 -19.63 20.33
C LEU A 37 -21.41 -19.74 20.28
N GLU A 38 -22.08 -19.22 19.25
CA GLU A 38 -23.52 -19.38 19.07
C GLU A 38 -23.93 -20.86 18.96
N THR A 39 -23.16 -21.63 18.17
CA THR A 39 -23.38 -23.07 18.01
C THR A 39 -23.21 -23.81 19.35
N ALA A 40 -22.18 -23.46 20.12
CA ALA A 40 -21.93 -24.02 21.45
C ALA A 40 -23.01 -23.62 22.46
N SER A 41 -23.48 -22.38 22.43
CA SER A 41 -24.60 -21.89 23.26
C SER A 41 -25.87 -22.66 22.97
N GLN A 42 -26.21 -22.85 21.68
CA GLN A 42 -27.36 -23.64 21.27
C GLN A 42 -27.26 -25.10 21.75
N TRP A 43 -26.07 -25.71 21.64
CA TRP A 43 -25.82 -27.04 22.19
C TRP A 43 -26.05 -27.07 23.70
N CYS A 44 -25.52 -26.10 24.46
CA CYS A 44 -25.72 -26.02 25.90
C CYS A 44 -27.21 -25.93 26.28
N ARG A 45 -28.02 -25.18 25.52
CA ARG A 45 -29.48 -25.08 25.74
C ARG A 45 -30.18 -26.42 25.54
N ILE A 46 -29.80 -27.17 24.51
CA ILE A 46 -30.35 -28.52 24.23
C ILE A 46 -30.04 -29.50 25.39
N HIS A 47 -28.89 -29.32 26.03
CA HIS A 47 -28.40 -30.18 27.10
C HIS A 47 -28.63 -29.62 28.53
N ASP A 48 -29.54 -28.65 28.68
CA ASP A 48 -29.92 -27.99 29.96
C ASP A 48 -28.77 -27.30 30.73
N ALA A 49 -27.64 -27.04 30.07
CA ALA A 49 -26.50 -26.28 30.60
C ALA A 49 -26.73 -24.76 30.47
N ARG A 50 -27.81 -24.24 31.09
CA ARG A 50 -28.29 -22.87 30.85
C ARG A 50 -27.31 -21.77 31.27
N SER A 51 -26.59 -21.95 32.38
CA SER A 51 -25.57 -20.96 32.81
C SER A 51 -24.48 -20.83 31.76
N SER A 52 -23.96 -21.96 31.28
CA SER A 52 -22.93 -21.99 30.24
C SER A 52 -23.43 -21.41 28.92
N ALA A 53 -24.70 -21.64 28.55
CA ALA A 53 -25.29 -21.00 27.37
C ALA A 53 -25.28 -19.47 27.48
N ALA A 54 -25.69 -18.91 28.62
CA ALA A 54 -25.70 -17.46 28.85
C ALA A 54 -24.29 -16.85 28.86
N GLU A 55 -23.30 -17.56 29.40
CA GLU A 55 -21.90 -17.14 29.34
C GLU A 55 -21.38 -17.11 27.90
N LEU A 56 -21.70 -18.13 27.09
CA LEU A 56 -21.32 -18.19 25.69
C LEU A 56 -22.00 -17.10 24.84
N ASP A 57 -23.28 -16.80 25.10
CA ASP A 57 -23.98 -15.68 24.45
C ASP A 57 -23.30 -14.35 24.77
N THR A 58 -22.95 -14.12 26.04
CA THR A 58 -22.23 -12.90 26.46
C THR A 58 -20.88 -12.78 25.75
N LEU A 59 -20.18 -13.89 25.52
CA LEU A 59 -18.93 -13.89 24.78
C LEU A 59 -19.14 -13.62 23.29
N ALA A 60 -20.22 -14.12 22.69
CA ALA A 60 -20.58 -13.84 21.30
C ALA A 60 -20.91 -12.35 21.11
N ASP A 61 -21.69 -11.74 22.00
CA ASP A 61 -21.99 -10.31 21.97
C ASP A 61 -20.70 -9.46 22.01
N ARG A 62 -19.77 -9.80 22.92
CA ARG A 62 -18.46 -9.11 23.01
C ARG A 62 -17.60 -9.29 21.77
N LEU A 63 -17.75 -10.39 21.02
CA LEU A 63 -17.05 -10.57 19.74
C LEU A 63 -17.66 -9.72 18.63
N THR A 64 -18.96 -9.47 18.66
CA THR A 64 -19.61 -8.51 17.75
C THR A 64 -19.05 -7.12 17.97
N ASP A 65 -19.03 -6.65 19.22
CA ASP A 65 -18.44 -5.35 19.57
C ASP A 65 -16.96 -5.26 19.14
N LEU A 66 -16.17 -6.31 19.42
CA LEU A 66 -14.76 -6.37 19.01
C LEU A 66 -14.60 -6.36 17.48
N GLY A 67 -15.51 -7.00 16.74
CA GLY A 67 -15.51 -6.99 15.28
C GLY A 67 -15.69 -5.58 14.72
N GLU A 68 -16.60 -4.81 15.31
CA GLU A 68 -16.82 -3.39 14.96
C GLU A 68 -15.59 -2.54 15.30
N GLU A 69 -15.00 -2.69 16.48
CA GLU A 69 -13.77 -2.00 16.86
C GLU A 69 -12.62 -2.31 15.89
N LEU A 70 -12.45 -3.59 15.52
CA LEU A 70 -11.41 -4.02 14.58
C LEU A 70 -11.66 -3.49 13.17
N HIS A 71 -12.92 -3.32 12.76
CA HIS A 71 -13.26 -2.67 11.49
C HIS A 71 -12.74 -1.23 11.47
N LEU A 72 -13.03 -0.44 12.51
CA LEU A 72 -12.57 0.95 12.62
C LEU A 72 -11.04 1.06 12.66
N VAL A 73 -10.38 0.20 13.45
CA VAL A 73 -8.91 0.16 13.50
C VAL A 73 -8.32 -0.16 12.13
N THR A 74 -8.96 -1.02 11.35
CA THR A 74 -8.51 -1.36 10.00
C THR A 74 -8.58 -0.16 9.06
N GLU A 75 -9.64 0.65 9.14
CA GLU A 75 -9.77 1.90 8.38
C GLU A 75 -8.68 2.89 8.76
N ASP A 76 -8.43 3.09 10.05
CA ASP A 76 -7.39 3.99 10.57
C ASP A 76 -5.99 3.60 10.09
N VAL A 77 -5.66 2.30 10.17
CA VAL A 77 -4.39 1.76 9.65
C VAL A 77 -4.27 2.02 8.15
N GLY A 78 -5.35 1.83 7.39
CA GLY A 78 -5.39 2.13 5.95
C GLY A 78 -5.11 3.60 5.66
N HIS A 79 -5.73 4.51 6.40
CA HIS A 79 -5.50 5.94 6.29
C HIS A 79 -4.05 6.32 6.64
N GLU A 80 -3.49 5.75 7.70
CA GLU A 80 -2.12 6.00 8.12
C GLU A 80 -1.12 5.57 7.03
N ILE A 81 -1.25 4.34 6.53
CA ILE A 81 -0.38 3.79 5.48
C ILE A 81 -0.45 4.67 4.23
N HIS A 82 -1.66 5.05 3.82
CA HIS A 82 -1.86 5.91 2.64
C HIS A 82 -1.23 7.30 2.84
N SER A 83 -1.37 7.88 4.04
CA SER A 83 -0.79 9.19 4.37
C SER A 83 0.74 9.17 4.34
N ARG A 84 1.37 8.11 4.84
CA ARG A 84 2.83 7.92 4.86
C ARG A 84 3.37 7.72 3.44
N SER A 85 2.69 6.89 2.64
CA SER A 85 3.00 6.66 1.23
C SER A 85 2.97 7.97 0.42
N ARG A 86 1.90 8.77 0.59
CA ARG A 86 1.78 10.07 -0.08
C ARG A 86 2.89 11.03 0.32
N ARG A 87 3.22 11.13 1.62
CA ARG A 87 4.34 11.96 2.10
C ARG A 87 5.69 11.54 1.51
N ALA A 88 5.95 10.23 1.45
CA ALA A 88 7.17 9.71 0.83
C ALA A 88 7.25 10.06 -0.66
N ALA A 89 6.15 9.92 -1.40
CA ALA A 89 6.08 10.29 -2.81
C ALA A 89 6.33 11.79 -3.03
N THR A 90 5.75 12.66 -2.19
CA THR A 90 6.00 14.11 -2.29
C THR A 90 7.44 14.47 -1.97
N ALA A 91 8.07 13.85 -0.97
CA ALA A 91 9.47 14.10 -0.65
C ALA A 91 10.40 13.66 -1.79
N ALA A 92 10.11 12.51 -2.43
CA ALA A 92 10.85 12.04 -3.59
C ALA A 92 10.67 12.94 -4.82
N GLY A 93 9.47 13.49 -5.05
CA GLY A 93 9.20 14.46 -6.11
C GLY A 93 9.79 15.86 -5.86
N LEU A 94 10.06 16.19 -4.59
CA LEU A 94 10.72 17.43 -4.19
C LEU A 94 12.25 17.33 -4.15
N SER A 95 12.84 16.15 -4.37
CA SER A 95 14.27 16.04 -4.67
C SER A 95 14.54 16.82 -5.97
N PRO A 96 15.23 17.97 -5.92
CA PRO A 96 15.61 18.66 -7.14
C PRO A 96 16.61 17.73 -7.83
N ALA A 97 16.24 17.21 -9.00
CA ALA A 97 17.26 16.91 -9.97
C ALA A 97 18.14 18.16 -10.04
N MET A 98 19.45 18.01 -9.78
CA MET A 98 20.44 18.99 -10.17
C MET A 98 20.26 19.21 -11.69
N SER A 99 19.38 20.13 -12.03
CA SER A 99 19.25 20.68 -13.37
C SER A 99 20.41 21.64 -13.49
N VAL A 100 21.59 21.10 -13.81
CA VAL A 100 22.66 21.89 -14.42
C VAL A 100 22.20 22.20 -15.84
N ARG A 101 21.26 23.14 -15.95
CA ARG A 101 20.96 23.85 -17.19
C ARG A 101 21.71 25.17 -17.15
N GLY A 102 23.02 25.08 -17.32
CA GLY A 102 23.91 26.22 -17.50
C GLY A 102 24.48 26.21 -18.91
N THR A 103 23.72 26.69 -19.89
CA THR A 103 24.27 27.16 -21.17
C THR A 103 24.40 28.68 -21.08
N PRO A 104 25.60 29.26 -21.26
CA PRO A 104 25.71 30.61 -21.75
C PRO A 104 26.02 30.58 -23.25
N VAL A 105 25.07 31.08 -24.03
CA VAL A 105 25.33 31.64 -25.36
C VAL A 105 26.29 32.82 -25.18
N GLY A 106 27.47 32.72 -25.77
CA GLY A 106 28.48 33.79 -25.84
C GLY A 106 29.11 33.80 -27.23
N ARG A 107 28.35 34.34 -28.19
CA ARG A 107 28.76 34.58 -29.58
C ARG A 107 29.81 35.71 -29.60
N GLN A 108 31.09 35.38 -29.71
CA GLN A 108 32.11 36.37 -30.08
C GLN A 108 32.41 36.23 -31.57
N SER A 109 31.90 37.20 -32.32
CA SER A 109 32.39 37.55 -33.65
C SER A 109 33.66 38.38 -33.44
N GLU A 110 34.82 37.86 -33.85
CA GLU A 110 35.93 38.71 -34.27
C GLU A 110 36.80 37.98 -35.28
N THR A 111 36.87 38.61 -36.45
CA THR A 111 37.55 38.19 -37.67
C THR A 111 39.03 38.56 -37.57
N PRO A 112 39.94 37.76 -38.15
CA PRO A 112 40.93 38.39 -39.02
C PRO A 112 40.80 37.84 -40.43
N ALA A 113 40.50 38.74 -41.37
CA ALA A 113 40.62 38.44 -42.78
C ALA A 113 42.11 38.35 -43.15
N SER A 114 42.51 37.25 -43.77
CA SER A 114 43.48 37.30 -44.86
C SER A 114 43.23 36.14 -45.82
N LEU A 115 43.40 36.47 -47.10
CA LEU A 115 42.81 35.87 -48.31
C LEU A 115 43.54 34.59 -48.83
N PRO A 116 42.96 33.89 -49.83
CA PRO A 116 43.24 32.48 -50.20
C PRO A 116 44.26 32.44 -51.37
N PRO A 117 44.59 31.32 -52.10
CA PRO A 117 43.63 30.44 -52.76
C PRO A 117 44.03 28.95 -52.99
N ASN A 118 43.04 28.23 -53.49
CA ASN A 118 43.13 27.18 -54.52
C ASN A 118 43.33 25.71 -54.15
N THR A 119 42.64 24.95 -55.01
CA THR A 119 42.95 23.62 -55.57
C THR A 119 42.34 22.46 -54.78
N VAL A 120 41.13 22.02 -55.17
CA VAL A 120 40.83 20.92 -56.13
C VAL A 120 40.32 19.71 -55.32
N ARG A 121 39.04 19.35 -55.47
CA ARG A 121 38.55 18.12 -56.16
C ARG A 121 38.89 16.86 -55.31
N SER A 122 37.98 15.98 -54.91
CA SER A 122 36.87 15.35 -55.63
C SER A 122 35.93 14.64 -54.62
N GLU A 123 34.65 14.63 -54.97
CA GLU A 123 33.71 13.49 -54.91
C GLU A 123 33.26 12.88 -53.57
N SER A 124 32.06 13.33 -53.17
CA SER A 124 30.82 12.54 -53.03
C SER A 124 30.90 11.01 -52.89
N ARG A 125 30.48 10.56 -51.69
CA ARG A 125 29.42 9.59 -51.38
C ARG A 125 28.96 8.57 -52.43
N SER A 126 28.63 7.40 -51.87
CA SER A 126 27.60 6.41 -52.26
C SER A 126 28.17 5.21 -53.04
N ARG A 127 27.82 3.97 -52.68
CA ARG A 127 26.51 3.47 -52.24
C ARG A 127 26.68 2.22 -51.39
#